data_AF-A0A445F3L5-F1
#
_entry.id   AF-A0A445F3L5-F1
#
_cell.length_a   1.000
_cell.length_b   1.000
_cell.length_c   1.000
_cell.angle_alpha   90.00
_cell.angle_beta   90.00
_cell.angle_gamma   90.00
#
_symmetry.space_group_name_H-M   'P 1'
#
loop_
_entity.id
_entity.type
_entity.pdbx_description
1 polymer ?
#
loop_
_entity_poly.entity_id
_entity_poly.type
_entity_poly.pdbx_seq_one_letter_code
_entity_poly.pdbx_strand_id
1 'polypeptide(L)'
;MESFGEAAEILKAIFLPFISTSHLIPLVDIARLFAMHGVGVTVISISANAAIFQSSIDSDSTRGRSIRTHLVKFPPLPGLPEGVETINADTPQSL
;
A
#
# COMPACT_ATOMS: atom_id res chain seq x y z
N MET A 1 -12.33 -36.46 -20.75
CA MET A 1 -12.72 -36.04 -19.39
C MET A 1 -12.04 -34.71 -19.14
N GLU A 2 -12.75 -33.62 -19.36
CA GLU A 2 -12.22 -32.27 -19.15
C GLU A 2 -11.98 -32.10 -17.64
N SER A 3 -10.72 -31.89 -17.27
CA SER A 3 -10.34 -31.58 -15.90
C SER A 3 -10.82 -30.15 -15.62
N PHE A 4 -11.91 -30.02 -14.86
CA PHE A 4 -12.26 -28.74 -14.25
C PHE A 4 -11.17 -28.44 -13.22
N GLY A 5 -10.18 -27.64 -13.63
CA GLY A 5 -9.23 -27.06 -12.70
C GLY A 5 -10.02 -26.25 -11.69
N GLU A 6 -10.13 -26.79 -10.48
CA GLU A 6 -10.60 -26.03 -9.34
C GLU A 6 -9.65 -24.84 -9.19
N ALA A 7 -10.14 -23.64 -9.49
CA ALA A 7 -9.34 -22.43 -9.29
C ALA A 7 -9.03 -22.37 -7.79
N ALA A 8 -7.81 -22.73 -7.43
CA ALA A 8 -7.36 -22.71 -6.04
C ALA A 8 -7.76 -21.37 -5.42
N GLU A 9 -8.49 -21.42 -4.31
CA GLU A 9 -9.02 -20.20 -3.69
C GLU A 9 -7.83 -19.40 -3.11
N ILE A 10 -7.39 -18.39 -3.86
CA ILE A 10 -6.27 -17.54 -3.46
C ILE A 10 -6.76 -16.59 -2.37
N LEU A 11 -6.15 -16.67 -1.19
CA LEU A 11 -6.37 -15.72 -0.10
C LEU A 11 -6.11 -14.29 -0.59
N LYS A 12 -7.02 -13.37 -0.25
CA LYS A 12 -6.88 -11.94 -0.56
C LYS A 12 -6.73 -11.14 0.73
N ALA A 13 -5.71 -10.29 0.78
CA ALA A 13 -5.43 -9.43 1.91
C ALA A 13 -5.44 -7.96 1.50
N ILE A 14 -6.05 -7.11 2.33
CA ILE A 14 -6.08 -5.66 2.16
C ILE A 14 -5.30 -5.04 3.30
N PHE A 15 -4.35 -4.18 2.97
CA PHE A 15 -3.53 -3.43 3.92
C PHE A 15 -3.88 -1.95 3.82
N LEU A 16 -4.25 -1.34 4.94
CA LEU A 16 -4.57 0.08 5.04
C LEU A 16 -3.61 0.73 6.06
N PRO A 17 -2.44 1.20 5.63
CA PRO A 17 -1.48 1.87 6.51
C PRO A 17 -2.04 3.16 7.10
N PHE A 18 -1.66 3.43 8.34
CA PHE A 18 -1.83 4.75 8.94
C PHE A 18 -0.95 5.77 8.20
N ILE A 19 -1.43 7.01 8.06
CA ILE A 19 -0.82 8.07 7.24
C ILE A 19 0.41 8.73 7.88
N SER A 20 1.25 7.96 8.58
CA SER A 20 2.58 8.37 9.05
C SER A 20 3.64 7.42 8.52
N THR A 21 4.82 7.94 8.22
CA THR A 21 5.93 7.14 7.66
C THR A 21 6.30 5.94 8.56
N SER A 22 6.23 6.13 9.89
CA SER A 22 6.55 5.11 10.89
C SER A 22 5.61 3.90 10.89
N HIS A 23 4.36 4.06 10.42
CA HIS A 23 3.40 2.96 10.29
C HIS A 23 3.28 2.45 8.85
N LEU A 24 3.46 3.35 7.89
CA LEU A 24 3.34 3.05 6.47
C LEU A 24 4.42 2.07 6.00
N ILE A 25 5.69 2.33 6.30
CA ILE A 25 6.79 1.46 5.81
C ILE A 25 6.64 0.03 6.36
N PRO A 26 6.50 -0.20 7.69
CA PRO A 26 6.42 -1.56 8.21
C PRO A 26 5.22 -2.33 7.67
N LEU A 27 4.06 -1.67 7.53
CA LEU A 27 2.86 -2.36 7.05
C LEU A 27 2.97 -2.72 5.57
N VAL A 28 3.60 -1.87 4.75
CA VAL A 28 3.88 -2.20 3.35
C VAL A 28 4.85 -3.38 3.25
N ASP A 29 5.89 -3.43 4.07
CA ASP A 29 6.80 -4.58 4.06
C ASP A 29 6.10 -5.89 4.46
N ILE A 30 5.19 -5.85 5.44
CA ILE A 30 4.34 -7.00 5.77
C ILE A 30 3.44 -7.39 4.58
N ALA A 31 2.84 -6.41 3.89
CA ALA A 31 2.03 -6.66 2.70
C ALA A 31 2.84 -7.36 1.60
N ARG A 32 4.10 -6.95 1.40
CA ARG A 32 5.03 -7.58 0.45
C ARG A 32 5.38 -9.01 0.86
N LEU A 33 5.59 -9.28 2.14
CA LEU A 33 5.79 -10.64 2.64
C LEU A 33 4.58 -11.54 2.32
N PHE A 34 3.35 -11.05 2.50
CA PHE A 34 2.15 -11.82 2.14
C PHE A 34 2.13 -12.16 0.64
N ALA A 35 2.46 -11.19 -0.22
CA ALA A 35 2.54 -11.41 -1.67
C ALA A 35 3.65 -12.40 -2.06
N MET A 36 4.77 -12.43 -1.33
CA MET A 36 5.83 -13.44 -1.50
C MET A 36 5.36 -14.87 -1.20
N HIS A 37 4.33 -15.02 -0.36
CA HIS A 37 3.73 -16.30 0.00
C HIS A 37 2.46 -16.64 -0.81
N GLY A 38 2.24 -15.97 -1.94
CA GLY A 38 1.16 -16.30 -2.87
C GLY A 38 -0.20 -15.70 -2.53
N VAL A 39 -0.27 -14.79 -1.55
CA VAL A 39 -1.49 -14.05 -1.23
C VAL A 39 -1.71 -12.93 -2.25
N GLY A 40 -2.96 -12.73 -2.67
CA GLY A 40 -3.35 -11.57 -3.47
C GLY A 40 -3.49 -10.32 -2.60
N VAL A 41 -2.57 -9.36 -2.76
CA VAL A 41 -2.43 -8.21 -1.86
C VAL A 41 -2.89 -6.91 -2.52
N THR A 42 -3.67 -6.12 -1.79
CA THR A 42 -3.98 -4.72 -2.15
C THR A 42 -3.58 -3.80 -1.00
N VAL A 43 -2.69 -2.84 -1.27
CA VAL A 43 -2.35 -1.76 -0.33
C VAL A 43 -3.19 -0.55 -0.70
N ILE A 44 -4.04 -0.08 0.21
CA ILE A 44 -4.82 1.14 0.02
C ILE A 44 -4.03 2.32 0.55
N SER A 45 -3.85 3.36 -0.27
CA SER A 45 -3.15 4.58 0.14
C SER A 45 -3.69 5.78 -0.62
N ILE A 46 -3.27 6.96 -0.20
CA ILE A 46 -3.42 8.23 -0.93
C ILE A 46 -2.17 8.50 -1.77
N SER A 47 -2.29 9.40 -2.76
CA SER A 47 -1.22 9.70 -3.72
C SER A 47 0.07 10.19 -3.04
N ALA A 48 -0.04 11.09 -2.05
CA ALA A 48 1.13 11.64 -1.35
C ALA A 48 1.96 10.54 -0.67
N ASN A 49 1.30 9.60 0.01
CA ASN A 49 1.95 8.52 0.74
C ASN A 49 2.40 7.35 -0.15
N ALA A 50 1.70 7.11 -1.26
CA ALA A 50 2.05 6.04 -2.19
C ALA A 50 3.44 6.24 -2.81
N ALA A 51 3.84 7.49 -3.04
CA ALA A 51 5.16 7.84 -3.56
C ALA A 51 6.32 7.27 -2.71
N ILE A 52 6.11 7.03 -1.42
CA ILE A 52 7.11 6.47 -0.50
C ILE A 52 7.42 5.00 -0.84
N PHE A 53 6.44 4.23 -1.32
CA PHE A 53 6.56 2.78 -1.43
C PHE A 53 6.23 2.19 -2.81
N GLN A 54 5.71 3.00 -3.74
CA GLN A 54 5.20 2.51 -5.03
C GLN A 54 6.26 1.74 -5.82
N SER A 55 7.52 2.20 -5.81
CA SER A 55 8.63 1.51 -6.48
C SER A 55 8.85 0.08 -5.97
N SER A 56 8.61 -0.17 -4.68
CA SER A 56 8.73 -1.51 -4.08
C SER A 56 7.60 -2.43 -4.52
N ILE A 57 6.38 -1.89 -4.58
CA ILE A 57 5.19 -2.63 -5.07
C ILE A 57 5.34 -2.96 -6.55
N ASP A 58 5.80 -2.00 -7.37
CA ASP A 58 6.04 -2.21 -8.79
C ASP A 58 7.14 -3.25 -9.01
N SER A 59 8.23 -3.20 -8.22
CA SER A 59 9.28 -4.22 -8.28
C SER A 59 8.78 -5.62 -7.94
N ASP A 60 7.87 -5.74 -6.98
CA ASP A 60 7.29 -7.04 -6.61
C ASP A 60 6.29 -7.55 -7.66
N SER A 61 5.46 -6.65 -8.20
CA SER A 61 4.52 -6.94 -9.28
C SER A 61 5.23 -7.39 -10.57
N THR A 62 6.31 -6.70 -10.96
CA THR A 62 7.14 -7.10 -12.11
C THR A 62 7.83 -8.45 -11.94
N ARG A 63 8.00 -8.91 -10.70
CA ARG A 63 8.48 -10.27 -10.37
C ARG A 63 7.35 -11.32 -10.34
N GLY A 64 6.14 -10.96 -10.75
CA GLY A 64 4.97 -11.84 -10.81
C GLY A 64 4.24 -12.01 -9.49
N ARG A 65 4.55 -11.22 -8.45
CA ARG A 65 3.83 -11.28 -7.17
C ARG A 65 2.47 -10.61 -7.33
N SER A 66 1.42 -11.22 -6.76
CA SER A 66 0.07 -10.65 -6.80
C SER A 66 -0.07 -9.52 -5.77
N ILE A 67 0.45 -8.34 -6.10
CA ILE A 67 0.40 -7.16 -5.23
C ILE A 67 0.15 -5.90 -6.03
N ARG A 68 -0.69 -5.00 -5.51
CA ARG A 68 -0.97 -3.70 -6.12
C ARG A 68 -1.28 -2.62 -5.10
N THR A 69 -1.11 -1.37 -5.52
CA THR A 69 -1.60 -0.20 -4.79
C THR A 69 -2.98 0.20 -5.31
N HIS A 70 -3.90 0.53 -4.40
CA HIS A 70 -5.18 1.17 -4.72
C HIS A 70 -5.18 2.59 -4.15
N LEU A 71 -5.19 3.58 -5.04
CA LEU A 71 -5.19 4.98 -4.65
C LEU A 71 -6.60 5.48 -4.34
N VAL A 72 -6.76 6.11 -3.18
CA VAL A 72 -7.96 6.83 -2.80
C VAL A 72 -7.66 8.34 -2.72
N LYS A 73 -8.68 9.17 -2.95
CA LYS A 73 -8.55 10.62 -2.76
C LYS A 73 -8.71 10.93 -1.28
N PHE A 74 -7.79 11.71 -0.71
CA PHE A 74 -7.96 12.23 0.64
C PHE A 74 -9.14 13.22 0.66
N PRO A 75 -10.09 13.08 1.61
CA PRO A 75 -11.23 13.98 1.67
C PRO A 75 -10.78 15.38 2.12
N PRO A 76 -11.36 16.47 1.59
CA PRO A 76 -11.08 17.79 2.12
C PRO A 76 -11.56 17.88 3.58
N LEU A 77 -10.68 18.33 4.47
CA LEU A 77 -10.97 18.48 5.90
C LEU A 77 -10.88 19.96 6.31
N PRO A 78 -11.93 20.55 6.91
CA PRO A 78 -11.86 21.89 7.47
C PRO A 78 -10.72 22.03 8.48
N GLY A 79 -9.88 23.05 8.31
CA GLY A 79 -8.74 23.30 9.19
C GLY A 79 -7.43 22.61 8.77
N LEU A 80 -7.42 21.83 7.67
CA LEU A 80 -6.22 21.26 7.09
C LEU A 80 -5.89 21.95 5.76
N PRO A 81 -4.65 22.44 5.54
CA PRO A 81 -4.26 23.00 4.24
C PRO A 81 -4.36 21.96 3.12
N GLU A 82 -4.64 22.42 1.90
CA GLU A 82 -4.65 21.56 0.72
C GLU A 82 -3.28 20.89 0.52
N GLY A 83 -3.28 19.59 0.21
CA GLY A 83 -2.06 18.80 0.02
C GLY A 83 -1.38 18.31 1.30
N VAL A 84 -1.88 18.67 2.49
CA VAL A 84 -1.41 18.07 3.75
C VAL A 84 -2.17 16.79 4.01
N GLU A 85 -1.57 15.66 3.64
CA GLU A 85 -2.22 14.34 3.73
C GLU A 85 -1.43 13.33 4.59
N THR A 86 -0.34 13.78 5.22
CA THR A 86 0.59 12.94 6.00
C THR A 86 0.81 13.54 7.39
N ILE A 87 0.88 12.70 8.42
CA ILE A 87 1.17 13.09 9.79
C ILE A 87 2.57 12.59 10.15
N ASN A 88 3.57 13.45 9.96
CA ASN A 88 4.93 13.17 10.40
C ASN A 88 5.34 14.18 11.47
N ALA A 89 6.00 13.69 12.52
CA ALA A 89 6.73 14.55 13.45
C ALA A 89 8.09 14.86 12.83
N ASP A 90 8.10 15.65 11.76
CA ASP A 90 9.34 16.13 11.17
C ASP A 90 9.86 17.28 12.04
N THR A 91 11.14 17.23 12.43
CA THR A 91 11.80 18.37 13.07
C THR A 91 11.66 19.57 12.12
N PRO A 92 11.20 20.74 12.58
CA PRO A 92 11.12 21.92 11.72
C PRO A 92 12.48 22.15 11.07
N GLN A 93 12.52 22.34 9.76
CA GLN A 93 13.72 22.86 9.12
C GLN A 93 13.95 24.24 9.75
N SER A 94 15.04 24.37 10.52
CA SER A 94 15.46 25.65 11.05
C SER A 94 15.58 26.62 9.88
N LEU A 95 14.84 27.74 9.95
CA LEU A 95 14.98 28.88 9.05
C LEU A 95 16.42 29.42 9.06
#